data_AF-B3FBG8-F1
#
_entry.id   AF-B3FBG8-F1
#
_cell.length_a   1.000
_cell.length_b   1.000
_cell.length_c   1.000
_cell.angle_alpha   90.00
_cell.angle_beta   90.00
_cell.angle_gamma   90.00
#
_symmetry.space_group_name_H-M   'P 1'
#
loop_
_entity.id
_entity.type
_entity.pdbx_description
1 polymer ?
#
loop_
_entity_poly.entity_id
_entity_poly.type
_entity_poly.pdbx_seq_one_letter_code
_entity_poly.pdbx_strand_id
1 'polypeptide(L)'
;SLDYCVVKIPRWDLAKFTRVSKNIGSSMKSVGEVMAIGRRFEEAFQKALRMVDESVNGFDHYLKSVQEQELIQPTDKRTFVIAAALKANYSIEKLYELTKIDPWFLNKMKNIIDYTTVLENLENNLTYDVLLKAKQLGFSDKQIATAVKSTEVAVRNHREELNILPSVKQIDTVAGEWPATTNYLYITYNASSHDLEFPGNYMLVLGSGVYRIGSSVEFDWCAVGCLRELRNLGRSTIMINYNPETVSTDYDMCDRLYFEEISFEVVMDIYQLENPEGIILSMGGQLPNNIAMDLHRAQARVLGTSPDSIDSAENRFKFSRMLDRKGILQPRWKELTTLQDAIEFCELVGYPCLVRPSYVLSGAAMNVAYSNQDLETYLNAASEVSKEHPVVISKFLTEAKEIDVDAVAADGVILCMAVCEHVENAGVHSGDATLVTPPQDINTETLEKIKEITRDLAALLDVTGPFN
;
A
#
# COMPACT_ATOMS: atom_id res chain seq x y z
N SER A 1 23.02 4.51 -23.13
CA SER A 1 23.76 4.00 -21.96
C SER A 1 22.96 4.38 -20.73
N LEU A 2 22.95 3.61 -19.65
CA LEU A 2 22.22 3.96 -18.42
C LEU A 2 23.23 4.12 -17.27
N ASP A 3 23.09 5.17 -16.46
CA ASP A 3 23.94 5.45 -15.29
C ASP A 3 23.26 5.08 -13.96
N TYR A 4 22.22 4.26 -14.05
CA TYR A 4 21.43 3.73 -12.94
C TYR A 4 21.11 2.25 -13.14
N CYS A 5 20.67 1.61 -12.06
CA CYS A 5 20.19 0.24 -12.01
C CYS A 5 18.67 0.24 -11.86
N VAL A 6 18.01 -0.65 -12.59
CA VAL A 6 16.57 -0.89 -12.50
C VAL A 6 16.35 -2.29 -11.96
N VAL A 7 15.52 -2.41 -10.94
CA VAL A 7 15.12 -3.69 -10.36
C VAL A 7 13.61 -3.85 -10.48
N LYS A 8 13.19 -4.92 -11.14
CA LYS A 8 11.79 -5.32 -11.22
C LYS A 8 11.54 -6.54 -10.33
N ILE A 9 10.51 -6.50 -9.50
CA ILE A 9 10.08 -7.62 -8.66
C ILE A 9 8.60 -7.93 -8.94
N PRO A 10 8.22 -9.19 -9.19
CA PRO A 10 6.81 -9.55 -9.35
C PRO A 10 6.05 -9.47 -8.03
N ARG A 11 4.75 -9.20 -8.10
CA ARG A 11 3.80 -9.29 -6.99
C ARG A 11 3.05 -10.61 -7.06
N TRP A 12 2.90 -11.27 -5.92
CA TRP A 12 2.11 -12.49 -5.77
C TRP A 12 1.08 -12.34 -4.65
N ASP A 13 -0.11 -12.88 -4.87
CA ASP A 13 -1.18 -12.97 -3.88
C ASP A 13 -1.53 -14.44 -3.56
N LEU A 14 -0.53 -15.33 -3.59
CA LEU A 14 -0.72 -16.78 -3.39
C LEU A 14 -1.35 -17.14 -2.04
N ALA A 15 -1.24 -16.27 -1.04
CA ALA A 15 -1.88 -16.45 0.27
C ALA A 15 -3.41 -16.50 0.18
N LYS A 16 -4.03 -15.88 -0.85
CA LYS A 16 -5.48 -15.93 -1.10
C LYS A 16 -5.95 -17.30 -1.60
N PHE A 17 -5.03 -18.17 -2.01
CA PHE A 17 -5.34 -19.45 -2.66
C PHE A 17 -4.81 -20.64 -1.84
N THR A 18 -5.62 -21.15 -0.92
CA THR A 18 -5.22 -22.22 0.02
C THR A 18 -4.80 -23.54 -0.65
N ARG A 19 -5.35 -23.84 -1.83
CA ARG A 19 -5.10 -25.09 -2.57
C ARG A 19 -4.04 -24.96 -3.68
N VAL A 20 -3.40 -23.80 -3.80
CA VAL A 20 -2.40 -23.53 -4.85
C VAL A 20 -1.00 -23.68 -4.29
N SER A 21 -0.14 -24.38 -5.02
CA SER A 21 1.28 -24.48 -4.68
C SER A 21 1.95 -23.11 -4.73
N LYS A 22 2.68 -22.78 -3.67
CA LYS A 22 3.50 -21.56 -3.55
C LYS A 22 4.79 -21.59 -4.36
N ASN A 23 5.14 -22.75 -4.92
CA ASN A 23 6.35 -22.91 -5.72
C ASN A 23 6.22 -22.13 -7.03
N ILE A 24 7.29 -21.43 -7.39
CA ILE A 24 7.44 -20.70 -8.65
C ILE A 24 8.16 -21.60 -9.65
N GLY A 25 7.75 -21.53 -10.92
CA GLY A 25 8.34 -22.28 -12.00
C GLY A 25 8.19 -21.54 -13.33
N SER A 26 8.15 -22.28 -14.43
CA SER A 26 8.02 -21.72 -15.77
C SER A 26 6.65 -21.11 -16.08
N SER A 27 5.61 -21.54 -15.36
CA SER A 27 4.25 -20.98 -15.50
C SER A 27 4.08 -19.80 -14.54
N MET A 28 3.68 -18.65 -15.10
CA MET A 28 3.52 -17.41 -14.36
C MET A 28 2.35 -17.49 -13.37
N LYS A 29 2.57 -17.01 -12.15
CA LYS A 29 1.56 -16.90 -11.08
C LYS A 29 1.51 -15.51 -10.44
N SER A 30 2.36 -14.59 -10.89
CA SER A 30 2.34 -13.20 -10.41
C SER A 30 1.11 -12.48 -10.94
N VAL A 31 0.60 -11.54 -10.14
CA VAL A 31 -0.61 -10.76 -10.42
C VAL A 31 -0.30 -9.30 -10.78
N GLY A 32 0.97 -8.92 -10.69
CA GLY A 32 1.48 -7.60 -11.05
C GLY A 32 2.99 -7.54 -10.86
N GLU A 33 3.55 -6.36 -10.96
CA GLU A 33 4.98 -6.11 -10.79
C GLU A 33 5.29 -4.69 -10.37
N VAL A 34 6.46 -4.50 -9.80
CA VAL A 34 7.01 -3.18 -9.48
C VAL A 34 8.32 -2.98 -10.19
N MET A 35 8.67 -1.73 -10.38
CA MET A 35 9.99 -1.34 -10.83
C MET A 35 10.57 -0.30 -9.86
N ALA A 36 11.86 -0.39 -9.58
CA ALA A 36 12.54 0.60 -8.76
C ALA A 36 13.86 0.99 -9.40
N ILE A 37 14.25 2.24 -9.18
CA ILE A 37 15.42 2.85 -9.79
C ILE A 37 16.35 3.37 -8.69
N GLY A 38 17.64 3.11 -8.85
CA GLY A 38 18.68 3.58 -7.96
C GLY A 38 20.05 3.50 -8.63
N ARG A 39 21.05 4.23 -8.12
CA ARG A 39 22.40 4.23 -8.73
C ARG A 39 23.28 3.09 -8.21
N ARG A 40 22.74 2.30 -7.27
CA ARG A 40 23.30 1.04 -6.79
C ARG A 40 22.24 -0.04 -6.82
N PHE A 41 22.67 -1.28 -7.01
CA PHE A 41 21.75 -2.42 -6.96
C PHE A 41 21.08 -2.52 -5.59
N GLU A 42 21.83 -2.35 -4.50
CA GLU A 42 21.30 -2.41 -3.14
C GLU A 42 20.16 -1.40 -2.93
N GLU A 43 20.34 -0.18 -3.45
CA GLU A 43 19.35 0.90 -3.40
C GLU A 43 18.07 0.55 -4.16
N ALA A 44 18.20 0.19 -5.45
CA ALA A 44 17.06 -0.18 -6.29
C ALA A 44 16.35 -1.43 -5.75
N PHE A 45 17.11 -2.42 -5.26
CA PHE A 45 16.57 -3.67 -4.75
C PHE A 45 15.74 -3.46 -3.47
N GLN A 46 16.22 -2.67 -2.51
CA GLN A 46 15.45 -2.39 -1.29
C GLN A 46 14.18 -1.58 -1.56
N LYS A 47 14.24 -0.58 -2.45
CA LYS A 47 13.06 0.15 -2.92
C LYS A 47 12.03 -0.79 -3.55
N ALA A 48 12.46 -1.65 -4.47
CA ALA A 48 11.56 -2.61 -5.12
C ALA A 48 10.88 -3.53 -4.10
N LEU A 49 11.60 -3.99 -3.07
CA LEU A 49 11.00 -4.83 -2.02
C LEU A 49 9.89 -4.12 -1.25
N ARG A 50 10.07 -2.83 -0.91
CA ARG A 50 9.03 -2.02 -0.24
C ARG A 50 7.84 -1.74 -1.15
N MET A 51 8.09 -1.53 -2.43
CA MET A 51 7.06 -1.29 -3.43
C MET A 51 6.13 -2.51 -3.65
N VAL A 52 6.64 -3.75 -3.51
CA VAL A 52 5.86 -4.99 -3.71
C VAL A 52 4.83 -5.21 -2.60
N ASP A 53 5.13 -4.83 -1.37
CA ASP A 53 4.30 -5.12 -0.20
C ASP A 53 4.54 -4.10 0.90
N GLU A 54 3.51 -3.35 1.26
CA GLU A 54 3.57 -2.30 2.30
C GLU A 54 3.93 -2.85 3.70
N SER A 55 3.75 -4.15 3.93
CA SER A 55 4.17 -4.80 5.17
C SER A 55 5.68 -5.07 5.23
N VAL A 56 6.37 -4.98 4.10
CA VAL A 56 7.80 -5.26 3.98
C VAL A 56 8.59 -3.97 3.95
N ASN A 57 9.44 -3.76 4.95
CA ASN A 57 10.25 -2.54 5.03
C ASN A 57 11.52 -2.60 4.16
N GLY A 58 11.87 -3.73 3.53
CA GLY A 58 13.04 -3.90 2.68
C GLY A 58 13.58 -5.34 2.73
N PHE A 59 14.90 -5.53 2.63
CA PHE A 59 15.52 -6.87 2.66
C PHE A 59 15.66 -7.40 4.10
N ASP A 60 14.52 -7.79 4.69
CA ASP A 60 14.39 -8.17 6.09
C ASP A 60 14.63 -9.67 6.32
N HIS A 61 15.58 -10.00 7.21
CA HIS A 61 15.96 -11.37 7.58
C HIS A 61 15.10 -12.00 8.69
N TYR A 62 14.17 -11.26 9.30
CA TYR A 62 13.29 -11.76 10.35
C TYR A 62 11.93 -12.26 9.82
N LEU A 63 11.56 -11.91 8.59
CA LEU A 63 10.27 -12.31 7.99
C LEU A 63 10.14 -13.82 7.75
N LYS A 64 11.26 -14.51 7.55
CA LYS A 64 11.31 -15.96 7.33
C LYS A 64 12.48 -16.58 8.09
N SER A 65 12.30 -17.83 8.50
CA SER A 65 13.39 -18.67 8.99
C SER A 65 14.15 -19.30 7.82
N VAL A 66 15.39 -19.74 8.09
CA VAL A 66 16.18 -20.47 7.09
C VAL A 66 15.51 -21.80 6.78
N GLN A 67 15.15 -22.00 5.52
CA GLN A 67 14.58 -23.24 5.01
C GLN A 67 15.28 -23.60 3.69
N GLU A 68 16.20 -24.56 3.74
CA GLU A 68 17.01 -24.93 2.55
C GLU A 68 16.15 -25.43 1.38
N GLN A 69 15.02 -26.07 1.66
CA GLN A 69 14.09 -26.50 0.62
C GLN A 69 13.52 -25.32 -0.17
N GLU A 70 13.20 -24.19 0.46
CA GLU A 70 12.73 -22.98 -0.23
C GLU A 70 13.87 -22.25 -0.97
N LEU A 71 15.13 -22.46 -0.53
CA LEU A 71 16.30 -22.00 -1.29
C LEU A 71 16.48 -22.80 -2.57
N ILE A 72 16.22 -24.11 -2.56
CA ILE A 72 16.34 -24.99 -3.74
C ILE A 72 15.11 -24.84 -4.65
N GLN A 73 13.91 -24.92 -4.08
CA GLN A 73 12.63 -24.81 -4.77
C GLN A 73 12.04 -23.41 -4.52
N PRO A 74 12.15 -22.48 -5.50
CA PRO A 74 11.81 -21.09 -5.27
C PRO A 74 10.32 -20.91 -4.93
N THR A 75 10.05 -20.10 -3.92
CA THR A 75 8.71 -19.60 -3.53
C THR A 75 8.64 -18.09 -3.72
N ASP A 76 7.44 -17.51 -3.60
CA ASP A 76 7.21 -16.05 -3.60
C ASP A 76 7.91 -15.33 -2.44
N LYS A 77 8.37 -16.07 -1.42
CA LYS A 77 9.08 -15.54 -0.25
C LYS A 77 10.56 -15.94 -0.20
N ARG A 78 11.10 -16.60 -1.24
CA ARG A 78 12.50 -17.06 -1.30
C ARG A 78 13.51 -15.96 -0.97
N THR A 79 13.25 -14.73 -1.41
CA THR A 79 14.12 -13.59 -1.16
C THR A 79 14.38 -13.37 0.34
N PHE A 80 13.35 -13.52 1.18
CA PHE A 80 13.49 -13.38 2.63
C PHE A 80 14.13 -14.60 3.30
N VAL A 81 13.99 -15.79 2.70
CA VAL A 81 14.75 -16.98 3.12
C VAL A 81 16.25 -16.81 2.83
N ILE A 82 16.61 -16.16 1.72
CA ILE A 82 18.00 -15.79 1.41
C ILE A 82 18.52 -14.78 2.44
N ALA A 83 17.74 -13.75 2.79
CA ALA A 83 18.09 -12.78 3.83
C ALA A 83 18.39 -13.48 5.18
N ALA A 84 17.52 -14.39 5.60
CA ALA A 84 17.70 -15.19 6.81
C ALA A 84 18.96 -16.08 6.73
N ALA A 85 19.23 -16.70 5.59
CA ALA A 85 20.40 -17.56 5.40
C ALA A 85 21.72 -16.77 5.44
N LEU A 86 21.74 -15.57 4.85
CA LEU A 86 22.86 -14.64 4.94
C LEU A 86 23.09 -14.20 6.39
N LYS A 87 22.03 -13.87 7.15
CA LYS A 87 22.13 -13.55 8.58
C LYS A 87 22.63 -14.74 9.41
N ALA A 88 22.29 -15.95 9.00
CA ALA A 88 22.81 -17.19 9.58
C ALA A 88 24.23 -17.57 9.08
N ASN A 89 24.94 -16.65 8.42
CA ASN A 89 26.31 -16.80 7.94
C ASN A 89 26.52 -17.92 6.91
N TYR A 90 25.51 -18.21 6.07
CA TYR A 90 25.73 -19.08 4.90
C TYR A 90 26.73 -18.45 3.94
N SER A 91 27.65 -19.25 3.39
CA SER A 91 28.60 -18.75 2.39
C SER A 91 27.90 -18.46 1.06
N ILE A 92 28.48 -17.55 0.27
CA ILE A 92 27.95 -17.20 -1.05
C ILE A 92 27.97 -18.41 -1.98
N GLU A 93 29.00 -19.25 -1.88
CA GLU A 93 29.13 -20.49 -2.66
C GLU A 93 27.99 -21.46 -2.31
N LYS A 94 27.70 -21.64 -1.01
CA LYS A 94 26.57 -22.47 -0.58
C LYS A 94 25.24 -21.93 -1.11
N LEU A 95 25.02 -20.62 -1.02
CA LEU A 95 23.79 -20.01 -1.52
C LEU A 95 23.68 -20.09 -3.05
N TYR A 96 24.78 -19.92 -3.78
CA TYR A 96 24.82 -20.15 -5.22
C TYR A 96 24.47 -21.60 -5.54
N GLU A 97 25.04 -22.57 -4.84
CA GLU A 97 24.75 -23.99 -5.10
C GLU A 97 23.28 -24.33 -4.90
N LEU A 98 22.65 -23.80 -3.85
CA LEU A 98 21.24 -24.00 -3.55
C LEU A 98 20.34 -23.23 -4.53
N THR A 99 20.68 -21.98 -4.84
CA THR A 99 19.74 -21.07 -5.51
C THR A 99 19.94 -20.90 -7.01
N LYS A 100 21.17 -21.11 -7.47
CA LYS A 100 21.70 -20.74 -8.79
C LYS A 100 21.60 -19.24 -9.13
N ILE A 101 21.37 -18.39 -8.13
CA ILE A 101 21.44 -16.92 -8.27
C ILE A 101 22.91 -16.52 -8.34
N ASP A 102 23.27 -15.72 -9.33
CA ASP A 102 24.65 -15.31 -9.57
C ASP A 102 25.31 -14.74 -8.28
N PRO A 103 26.56 -15.14 -7.96
CA PRO A 103 27.28 -14.66 -6.79
C PRO A 103 27.38 -13.14 -6.68
N TRP A 104 27.33 -12.40 -7.79
CA TRP A 104 27.32 -10.94 -7.79
C TRP A 104 26.10 -10.41 -7.01
N PHE A 105 24.89 -10.89 -7.30
CA PHE A 105 23.68 -10.47 -6.59
C PHE A 105 23.71 -10.90 -5.12
N LEU A 106 24.17 -12.11 -4.84
CA LEU A 106 24.26 -12.63 -3.48
C LEU A 106 25.23 -11.80 -2.62
N ASN A 107 26.36 -11.38 -3.17
CA ASN A 107 27.28 -10.46 -2.49
C ASN A 107 26.64 -9.09 -2.23
N LYS A 108 25.85 -8.57 -3.17
CA LYS A 108 25.11 -7.31 -2.97
C LYS A 108 24.04 -7.42 -1.89
N MET A 109 23.30 -8.53 -1.85
CA MET A 109 22.37 -8.84 -0.77
C MET A 109 23.10 -8.97 0.58
N LYS A 110 24.28 -9.60 0.60
CA LYS A 110 25.12 -9.69 1.79
C LYS A 110 25.54 -8.32 2.32
N ASN A 111 25.90 -7.37 1.44
CA ASN A 111 26.23 -5.99 1.86
C ASN A 111 25.10 -5.36 2.69
N ILE A 112 23.84 -5.61 2.32
CA ILE A 112 22.68 -5.09 3.05
C ILE A 112 22.64 -5.74 4.45
N ILE A 113 22.72 -7.08 4.53
CA ILE A 113 22.65 -7.82 5.81
C ILE A 113 23.81 -7.47 6.75
N ASP A 114 25.02 -7.33 6.21
CA ASP A 114 26.19 -6.90 6.97
C ASP A 114 25.96 -5.51 7.55
N TYR A 115 25.41 -4.58 6.76
CA TYR A 115 25.13 -3.23 7.22
C TYR A 115 23.96 -3.15 8.20
N THR A 116 22.93 -4.00 8.07
CA THR A 116 21.88 -4.16 9.09
C THR A 116 22.51 -4.57 10.42
N THR A 117 23.46 -5.49 10.41
CA THR A 117 24.17 -5.93 11.63
C THR A 117 25.02 -4.81 12.22
N VAL A 118 25.59 -3.93 11.40
CA VAL A 118 26.24 -2.71 11.91
C VAL A 118 25.22 -1.82 12.61
N LEU A 119 24.08 -1.54 11.99
CA LEU A 119 23.02 -0.69 12.55
C LEU A 119 22.47 -1.23 13.88
N GLU A 120 22.21 -2.54 13.96
CA GLU A 120 21.69 -3.20 15.18
C GLU A 120 22.66 -3.13 16.37
N ASN A 121 23.97 -3.03 16.09
CA ASN A 121 25.00 -2.90 17.13
C ASN A 121 25.22 -1.44 17.56
N LEU A 122 24.55 -0.47 16.93
CA LEU A 122 24.59 0.92 17.36
C LEU A 122 23.54 1.15 18.44
N GLU A 123 23.98 1.60 19.62
CA GLU A 123 23.09 2.05 20.70
C GLU A 123 22.50 3.45 20.39
N ASN A 124 21.76 3.59 19.27
CA ASN A 124 21.21 4.85 18.75
C ASN A 124 22.23 5.91 18.29
N ASN A 125 23.52 5.58 18.17
CA ASN A 125 24.53 6.52 17.67
C ASN A 125 24.57 6.58 16.14
N LEU A 126 23.60 7.30 15.56
CA LEU A 126 23.50 7.53 14.11
C LEU A 126 24.35 8.74 13.68
N THR A 127 25.64 8.51 13.41
CA THR A 127 26.49 9.56 12.82
C THR A 127 26.11 9.86 11.36
N TYR A 128 26.54 11.01 10.85
CA TYR A 128 26.33 11.41 9.44
C TYR A 128 26.75 10.31 8.46
N ASP A 129 27.98 9.79 8.58
CA ASP A 129 28.51 8.79 7.65
C ASP A 129 27.73 7.47 7.70
N VAL A 130 27.33 7.04 8.90
CA VAL A 130 26.54 5.84 9.09
C VAL A 130 25.19 5.97 8.41
N LEU A 131 24.51 7.10 8.65
CA LEU A 131 23.17 7.35 8.15
C LEU A 131 23.19 7.52 6.63
N LEU A 132 24.09 8.36 6.09
CA LEU A 132 24.26 8.55 4.65
C LEU A 132 24.55 7.22 3.94
N LYS A 133 25.43 6.38 4.51
CA LYS A 133 25.74 5.08 3.93
C LYS A 133 24.54 4.13 3.97
N ALA A 134 23.72 4.15 5.03
CA ALA A 134 22.47 3.40 5.08
C ALA A 134 21.53 3.83 3.94
N LYS A 135 21.31 5.13 3.79
CA LYS A 135 20.44 5.68 2.73
C LYS A 135 20.97 5.35 1.33
N GLN A 136 22.28 5.43 1.10
CA GLN A 136 22.91 5.04 -0.17
C GLN A 136 22.80 3.54 -0.51
N LEU A 137 22.57 2.69 0.49
CA LEU A 137 22.27 1.26 0.31
C LEU A 137 20.77 0.99 0.15
N GLY A 138 19.91 2.02 0.23
CA GLY A 138 18.47 1.92 0.05
C GLY A 138 17.67 1.65 1.31
N PHE A 139 18.25 1.77 2.51
CA PHE A 139 17.51 1.59 3.76
C PHE A 139 16.47 2.71 3.93
N SER A 140 15.23 2.33 4.23
CA SER A 140 14.21 3.30 4.68
C SER A 140 14.47 3.76 6.10
N ASP A 141 13.92 4.92 6.45
CA ASP A 141 13.96 5.48 7.80
C ASP A 141 13.30 4.51 8.80
N LYS A 142 12.25 3.80 8.37
CA LYS A 142 11.60 2.74 9.16
C LYS A 142 12.48 1.52 9.41
N GLN A 143 13.27 1.07 8.42
CA GLN A 143 14.24 -0.03 8.62
C GLN A 143 15.33 0.38 9.61
N ILE A 144 15.88 1.59 9.45
CA ILE A 144 16.92 2.12 10.34
C ILE A 144 16.36 2.25 11.76
N ALA A 145 15.18 2.84 11.91
CA ALA A 145 14.49 2.99 13.19
C ALA A 145 14.31 1.65 13.90
N THR A 146 13.92 0.60 13.17
CA THR A 146 13.75 -0.74 13.72
C THR A 146 15.09 -1.30 14.22
N ALA A 147 16.16 -1.17 13.43
CA ALA A 147 17.49 -1.67 13.78
C ALA A 147 18.06 -0.98 15.03
N VAL A 148 17.90 0.34 15.18
CA VAL A 148 18.40 1.09 16.33
C VAL A 148 17.42 1.19 17.51
N LYS A 149 16.21 0.61 17.39
CA LYS A 149 15.13 0.70 18.40
C LYS A 149 14.66 2.14 18.65
N SER A 150 14.43 2.87 17.56
CA SER A 150 13.87 4.22 17.51
C SER A 150 12.55 4.25 16.73
N THR A 151 12.02 5.44 16.44
CA THR A 151 10.83 5.62 15.59
C THR A 151 11.23 6.17 14.21
N GLU A 152 10.41 5.89 13.20
CA GLU A 152 10.61 6.39 11.83
C GLU A 152 10.75 7.92 11.80
N VAL A 153 9.88 8.63 12.50
CA VAL A 153 9.89 10.10 12.60
C VAL A 153 11.18 10.61 13.26
N ALA A 154 11.68 9.94 14.30
CA ALA A 154 12.93 10.36 14.95
C ALA A 154 14.14 10.19 14.02
N VAL A 155 14.20 9.09 13.27
CA VAL A 155 15.26 8.87 12.26
C VAL A 155 15.17 9.90 11.14
N ARG A 156 13.94 10.18 10.65
CA ARG A 156 13.71 11.20 9.63
C ARG A 156 14.19 12.58 10.09
N ASN A 157 13.75 13.03 11.27
CA ASN A 157 14.15 14.34 11.80
C ASN A 157 15.66 14.46 11.94
N HIS A 158 16.31 13.41 12.48
CA HIS A 158 17.76 13.37 12.60
C HIS A 158 18.47 13.39 11.24
N ARG A 159 17.91 12.71 10.24
CA ARG A 159 18.37 12.73 8.85
C ARG A 159 18.28 14.14 8.24
N GLU A 160 17.17 14.83 8.45
CA GLU A 160 16.94 16.21 7.99
C GLU A 160 17.87 17.21 8.71
N GLU A 161 18.07 17.08 10.03
CA GLU A 161 19.00 17.90 10.82
C GLU A 161 20.45 17.80 10.32
N LEU A 162 20.84 16.61 9.87
CA LEU A 162 22.15 16.34 9.26
C LEU A 162 22.23 16.71 7.77
N ASN A 163 21.15 17.24 7.19
CA ASN A 163 21.02 17.58 5.78
C ASN A 163 21.29 16.40 4.83
N ILE A 164 20.90 15.19 5.25
CA ILE A 164 20.99 13.98 4.43
C ILE A 164 19.67 13.83 3.67
N LEU A 165 19.59 14.52 2.53
CA LEU A 165 18.40 14.54 1.67
C LEU A 165 18.69 13.81 0.35
N PRO A 166 17.68 13.18 -0.27
CA PRO A 166 17.87 12.57 -1.57
C PRO A 166 17.97 13.64 -2.66
N SER A 167 18.73 13.35 -3.71
CA SER A 167 18.77 14.16 -4.93
C SER A 167 17.80 13.61 -5.97
N VAL A 168 17.25 14.49 -6.81
CA VAL A 168 16.34 14.10 -7.91
C VAL A 168 17.15 13.97 -9.19
N LYS A 169 17.00 12.85 -9.89
CA LYS A 169 17.73 12.52 -11.12
C LYS A 169 16.78 12.22 -12.27
N GLN A 170 17.18 12.64 -13.47
CA GLN A 170 16.43 12.42 -14.70
C GLN A 170 16.81 11.11 -15.37
N ILE A 171 15.84 10.52 -16.07
CA ILE A 171 16.02 9.36 -16.95
C ILE A 171 16.11 9.87 -18.38
N ASP A 172 17.31 9.83 -18.96
CA ASP A 172 17.63 10.52 -20.21
C ASP A 172 17.99 9.59 -21.38
N THR A 173 18.06 8.27 -21.15
CA THR A 173 18.49 7.21 -22.09
C THR A 173 19.95 7.27 -22.56
N VAL A 174 20.67 8.35 -22.26
CA VAL A 174 22.01 8.68 -22.77
C VAL A 174 23.07 8.84 -21.67
N ALA A 175 22.72 8.62 -20.39
CA ALA A 175 23.62 8.69 -19.24
C ALA A 175 24.34 10.06 -19.12
N GLY A 176 23.57 11.14 -19.29
CA GLY A 176 24.04 12.52 -19.15
C GLY A 176 24.83 13.06 -20.34
N GLU A 177 24.92 12.33 -21.46
CA GLU A 177 25.64 12.81 -22.66
C GLU A 177 24.95 14.03 -23.30
N TRP A 178 23.62 14.07 -23.24
CA TRP A 178 22.80 15.16 -23.77
C TRP A 178 21.80 15.63 -22.71
N PRO A 179 21.46 16.93 -22.66
CA PRO A 179 20.42 17.43 -21.77
C PRO A 179 19.10 16.71 -22.03
N ALA A 180 18.53 16.14 -20.98
CA ALA A 180 17.26 15.45 -21.04
C ALA A 180 16.12 16.47 -21.16
N THR A 181 15.26 16.30 -22.15
CA THR A 181 13.95 16.99 -22.19
C THR A 181 12.86 16.15 -21.51
N THR A 182 13.23 15.03 -20.89
CA THR A 182 12.29 14.11 -20.25
C THR A 182 11.92 14.60 -18.86
N ASN A 183 10.66 14.40 -18.51
CA ASN A 183 10.08 14.66 -17.21
C ASN A 183 10.10 13.43 -16.30
N TYR A 184 10.97 12.46 -16.59
CA TYR A 184 10.99 11.17 -15.95
C TYR A 184 12.09 11.10 -14.89
N LEU A 185 11.70 10.91 -13.62
CA LEU A 185 12.52 11.20 -12.45
C LEU A 185 12.57 10.00 -11.48
N TYR A 186 13.69 9.89 -10.77
CA TYR A 186 13.83 9.05 -9.57
C TYR A 186 14.67 9.80 -8.52
N ILE A 187 14.61 9.39 -7.26
CA ILE A 187 15.40 10.00 -6.19
C ILE A 187 16.53 9.08 -5.75
N THR A 188 17.67 9.64 -5.33
CA THR A 188 18.81 8.83 -4.90
C THR A 188 19.71 9.57 -3.91
N TYR A 189 20.30 8.83 -2.98
CA TYR A 189 21.34 9.33 -2.07
C TYR A 189 22.76 9.16 -2.62
N ASN A 190 22.89 8.58 -3.82
CA ASN A 190 24.15 8.37 -4.54
C ASN A 190 24.42 9.49 -5.55
N ALA A 191 24.05 10.72 -5.19
CA ALA A 191 24.23 11.92 -5.99
C ALA A 191 24.51 13.13 -5.09
N SER A 192 25.04 14.20 -5.69
CA SER A 192 25.46 15.43 -5.00
C SER A 192 24.63 16.66 -5.36
N SER A 193 23.68 16.54 -6.29
CA SER A 193 22.86 17.65 -6.82
C SER A 193 21.63 17.10 -7.53
N HIS A 194 20.61 17.94 -7.68
CA HIS A 194 19.42 17.66 -8.49
C HIS A 194 19.68 17.96 -9.98
N ASP A 195 19.00 17.25 -10.87
CA ASP A 195 19.07 17.51 -12.32
C ASP A 195 18.09 18.59 -12.80
N LEU A 196 17.22 19.07 -11.91
CA LEU A 196 16.19 20.07 -12.21
C LEU A 196 16.00 21.09 -11.08
N GLU A 197 15.33 22.19 -11.42
CA GLU A 197 14.90 23.23 -10.49
C GLU A 197 13.50 22.95 -9.93
N PHE A 198 13.16 23.56 -8.79
CA PHE A 198 11.89 23.37 -8.08
C PHE A 198 11.14 24.71 -7.98
N PRO A 199 10.44 25.15 -9.05
CA PRO A 199 9.76 26.44 -9.06
C PRO A 199 8.45 26.47 -8.25
N GLY A 200 7.98 25.31 -7.76
CA GLY A 200 6.68 25.17 -7.08
C GLY A 200 5.48 25.27 -8.01
N ASN A 201 4.29 25.44 -7.43
CA ASN A 201 2.99 25.57 -8.14
C ASN A 201 2.55 24.32 -8.94
N TYR A 202 2.99 23.14 -8.51
CA TYR A 202 2.52 21.87 -9.05
C TYR A 202 1.40 21.29 -8.20
N MET A 203 0.60 20.42 -8.80
CA MET A 203 -0.38 19.57 -8.14
C MET A 203 0.19 18.16 -8.06
N LEU A 204 0.36 17.63 -6.85
CA LEU A 204 0.88 16.28 -6.65
C LEU A 204 -0.26 15.27 -6.69
N VAL A 205 -0.15 14.24 -7.53
CA VAL A 205 -1.09 13.13 -7.63
C VAL A 205 -0.36 11.83 -7.25
N LEU A 206 -0.96 11.06 -6.34
CA LEU A 206 -0.43 9.75 -5.94
C LEU A 206 -1.14 8.65 -6.73
N GLY A 207 -0.36 7.75 -7.32
CA GLY A 207 -0.87 6.61 -8.09
C GLY A 207 -1.29 5.42 -7.25
N SER A 208 -1.62 4.33 -7.94
CA SER A 208 -2.13 3.10 -7.35
C SER A 208 -1.04 2.16 -6.81
N GLY A 209 0.21 2.38 -7.20
CA GLY A 209 1.29 1.44 -6.93
C GLY A 209 1.07 0.10 -7.63
N VAL A 210 1.51 -0.98 -7.00
CA VAL A 210 1.50 -2.32 -7.59
C VAL A 210 0.09 -2.90 -7.72
N TYR A 211 -0.21 -3.43 -8.92
CA TYR A 211 -1.41 -4.23 -9.12
C TYR A 211 -1.40 -5.49 -8.27
N ARG A 212 -2.55 -5.78 -7.67
CA ARG A 212 -2.81 -6.94 -6.83
C ARG A 212 -4.29 -7.30 -6.91
N ILE A 213 -4.68 -8.47 -6.43
CA ILE A 213 -6.10 -8.86 -6.45
C ILE A 213 -6.88 -7.88 -5.55
N GLY A 214 -7.89 -7.22 -6.10
CA GLY A 214 -8.67 -6.17 -5.43
C GLY A 214 -8.11 -4.74 -5.57
N SER A 215 -7.03 -4.55 -6.34
CA SER A 215 -6.53 -3.23 -6.72
C SER A 215 -5.76 -3.32 -8.03
N SER A 216 -6.41 -2.95 -9.13
CA SER A 216 -5.92 -3.10 -10.49
C SER A 216 -5.99 -1.76 -11.25
N VAL A 217 -6.19 -1.83 -12.57
CA VAL A 217 -6.18 -0.71 -13.52
C VAL A 217 -7.24 0.35 -13.27
N GLU A 218 -8.30 0.04 -12.52
CA GLU A 218 -9.36 0.99 -12.17
C GLU A 218 -8.81 2.24 -11.46
N PHE A 219 -7.85 2.07 -10.55
CA PHE A 219 -7.21 3.19 -9.84
C PHE A 219 -6.23 3.95 -10.74
N ASP A 220 -5.53 3.25 -11.65
CA ASP A 220 -4.70 3.92 -12.66
C ASP A 220 -5.55 4.79 -13.59
N TRP A 221 -6.71 4.29 -14.00
CA TRP A 221 -7.67 5.02 -14.83
C TRP A 221 -8.16 6.30 -14.13
N CYS A 222 -8.49 6.23 -12.83
CA CYS A 222 -8.86 7.39 -12.03
C CYS A 222 -7.72 8.42 -11.93
N ALA A 223 -6.49 7.97 -11.68
CA ALA A 223 -5.33 8.86 -11.59
C ALA A 223 -5.02 9.55 -12.93
N VAL A 224 -5.07 8.81 -14.04
CA VAL A 224 -4.89 9.37 -15.40
C VAL A 224 -6.00 10.36 -15.74
N GLY A 225 -7.25 10.05 -15.38
CA GLY A 225 -8.37 10.97 -15.54
C GLY A 225 -8.15 12.29 -14.80
N CYS A 226 -7.69 12.21 -13.54
CA CYS A 226 -7.35 13.37 -12.72
C CYS A 226 -6.24 14.22 -13.36
N LEU A 227 -5.14 13.60 -13.81
CA LEU A 227 -4.04 14.29 -14.48
C LEU A 227 -4.50 15.04 -15.75
N ARG A 228 -5.35 14.40 -16.56
CA ARG A 228 -5.91 15.02 -17.77
C ARG A 228 -6.77 16.23 -17.45
N GLU A 229 -7.62 16.16 -16.43
CA GLU A 229 -8.47 17.29 -16.04
C GLU A 229 -7.65 18.43 -15.42
N LEU A 230 -6.63 18.14 -14.62
CA LEU A 230 -5.70 19.16 -14.12
C LEU A 230 -4.99 19.88 -15.27
N ARG A 231 -4.53 19.14 -16.28
CA ARG A 231 -3.94 19.71 -17.49
C ARG A 231 -4.93 20.58 -18.27
N ASN A 232 -6.20 20.17 -18.40
CA ASN A 232 -7.26 20.98 -19.01
C ASN A 232 -7.50 22.29 -18.25
N LEU A 233 -7.34 22.27 -16.93
CA LEU A 233 -7.41 23.45 -16.07
C LEU A 233 -6.13 24.31 -16.07
N GLY A 234 -5.13 23.96 -16.89
CA GLY A 234 -3.87 24.68 -16.99
C GLY A 234 -2.97 24.52 -15.76
N ARG A 235 -3.15 23.46 -14.97
CA ARG A 235 -2.33 23.16 -13.79
C ARG A 235 -1.17 22.25 -14.17
N SER A 236 0.01 22.56 -13.65
CA SER A 236 1.17 21.66 -13.75
C SER A 236 1.05 20.52 -12.74
N THR A 237 1.46 19.33 -13.14
CA THR A 237 1.18 18.08 -12.44
C THR A 237 2.46 17.30 -12.13
N ILE A 238 2.52 16.75 -10.92
CA ILE A 238 3.52 15.77 -10.52
C ILE A 238 2.80 14.45 -10.25
N MET A 239 3.28 13.35 -10.84
CA MET A 239 2.79 12.00 -10.56
C MET A 239 3.84 11.21 -9.76
N ILE A 240 3.44 10.55 -8.68
CA ILE A 240 4.27 9.54 -7.99
C ILE A 240 3.60 8.18 -8.17
N ASN A 241 4.26 7.29 -8.91
CA ASN A 241 3.84 5.90 -9.06
C ASN A 241 5.03 5.02 -9.45
N TYR A 242 4.92 3.71 -9.29
CA TYR A 242 6.05 2.79 -9.50
C TYR A 242 5.68 1.48 -10.22
N ASN A 243 4.49 1.43 -10.82
CA ASN A 243 4.04 0.26 -11.58
C ASN A 243 4.37 0.43 -13.07
N PRO A 244 5.30 -0.36 -13.63
CA PRO A 244 5.77 -0.17 -15.01
C PRO A 244 4.73 -0.55 -16.07
N GLU A 245 3.60 -1.16 -15.69
CA GLU A 245 2.52 -1.55 -16.61
C GLU A 245 1.48 -0.44 -16.82
N THR A 246 1.59 0.66 -16.07
CA THR A 246 0.53 1.68 -15.98
C THR A 246 0.71 2.83 -16.96
N VAL A 247 -0.41 3.37 -17.45
CA VAL A 247 -0.41 4.58 -18.29
C VAL A 247 -0.01 5.80 -17.47
N SER A 248 -0.32 5.84 -16.17
CA SER A 248 0.13 6.95 -15.32
C SER A 248 1.65 7.09 -15.20
N THR A 249 2.40 6.01 -15.44
CA THR A 249 3.86 6.04 -15.50
C THR A 249 4.42 6.25 -16.90
N ASP A 250 3.58 6.59 -17.88
CA ASP A 250 4.05 7.13 -19.14
C ASP A 250 4.44 8.60 -18.95
N TYR A 251 5.57 8.98 -19.55
CA TYR A 251 6.17 10.30 -19.35
C TYR A 251 5.33 11.40 -20.01
N ASP A 252 4.45 11.10 -20.95
CA ASP A 252 3.59 12.12 -21.59
C ASP A 252 2.33 12.49 -20.77
N MET A 253 2.03 11.77 -19.67
CA MET A 253 0.80 11.96 -18.89
C MET A 253 0.85 13.09 -17.86
N CYS A 254 2.03 13.49 -17.38
CA CYS A 254 2.21 14.55 -16.39
C CYS A 254 3.38 15.45 -16.75
N ASP A 255 3.62 16.52 -15.99
CA ASP A 255 4.76 17.43 -16.22
C ASP A 255 6.03 16.97 -15.51
N ARG A 256 5.89 16.16 -14.45
CA ARG A 256 6.96 15.47 -13.71
C ARG A 256 6.48 14.12 -13.21
N LEU A 257 7.14 13.05 -13.64
CA LEU A 257 6.87 11.69 -13.20
C LEU A 257 7.99 11.23 -12.27
N TYR A 258 7.68 10.99 -11.00
CA TYR A 258 8.57 10.33 -10.07
C TYR A 258 8.26 8.83 -10.04
N PHE A 259 9.19 8.02 -10.55
CA PHE A 259 9.11 6.56 -10.47
C PHE A 259 9.56 6.06 -9.10
N GLU A 260 8.75 6.35 -8.09
CA GLU A 260 9.14 6.22 -6.69
C GLU A 260 8.05 5.60 -5.82
N GLU A 261 8.50 5.11 -4.66
CA GLU A 261 7.66 4.44 -3.68
C GLU A 261 6.59 5.39 -3.12
N ILE A 262 5.37 4.89 -2.97
CA ILE A 262 4.28 5.62 -2.32
C ILE A 262 4.30 5.27 -0.83
N SER A 263 5.27 5.82 -0.12
CA SER A 263 5.37 5.75 1.34
C SER A 263 5.46 7.14 1.94
N PHE A 264 5.14 7.27 3.24
CA PHE A 264 5.22 8.55 3.93
C PHE A 264 6.59 9.21 3.77
N GLU A 265 7.67 8.45 3.95
CA GLU A 265 9.04 8.94 3.80
C GLU A 265 9.30 9.58 2.44
N VAL A 266 9.01 8.85 1.36
CA VAL A 266 9.37 9.25 0.00
C VAL A 266 8.43 10.33 -0.54
N VAL A 267 7.13 10.20 -0.28
CA VAL A 267 6.14 11.22 -0.66
C VAL A 267 6.44 12.53 0.05
N MET A 268 6.81 12.49 1.34
CA MET A 268 7.16 13.71 2.08
C MET A 268 8.49 14.32 1.61
N ASP A 269 9.50 13.50 1.28
CA ASP A 269 10.76 14.00 0.67
C ASP A 269 10.46 14.76 -0.64
N ILE A 270 9.62 14.19 -1.52
CA ILE A 270 9.23 14.85 -2.79
C ILE A 270 8.38 16.09 -2.52
N TYR A 271 7.42 16.02 -1.59
CA TYR A 271 6.54 17.14 -1.23
C TYR A 271 7.35 18.35 -0.71
N GLN A 272 8.33 18.12 0.15
CA GLN A 272 9.20 19.18 0.68
C GLN A 272 10.09 19.80 -0.40
N LEU A 273 10.62 18.98 -1.31
CA LEU A 273 11.46 19.45 -2.42
C LEU A 273 10.66 20.25 -3.44
N GLU A 274 9.49 19.76 -3.85
CA GLU A 274 8.66 20.36 -4.90
C GLU A 274 7.77 21.50 -4.41
N ASN A 275 7.45 21.54 -3.11
CA ASN A 275 6.53 22.49 -2.49
C ASN A 275 5.23 22.69 -3.33
N PRO A 276 4.45 21.61 -3.58
CA PRO A 276 3.28 21.67 -4.42
C PRO A 276 2.11 22.41 -3.74
N GLU A 277 1.14 22.88 -4.52
CA GLU A 277 -0.07 23.54 -4.02
C GLU A 277 -0.91 22.61 -3.14
N GLY A 278 -0.84 21.31 -3.39
CA GLY A 278 -1.48 20.27 -2.58
C GLY A 278 -1.33 18.87 -3.19
N ILE A 279 -1.80 17.87 -2.45
CA ILE A 279 -1.72 16.44 -2.78
C ILE A 279 -3.13 15.90 -3.01
N ILE A 280 -3.33 15.21 -4.15
CA ILE A 280 -4.53 14.44 -4.45
C ILE A 280 -4.17 12.96 -4.27
N LEU A 281 -4.79 12.34 -3.26
CA LEU A 281 -4.56 10.93 -2.90
C LEU A 281 -5.77 10.02 -3.15
N SER A 282 -6.96 10.59 -3.35
CA SER A 282 -8.23 9.85 -3.46
C SER A 282 -8.38 9.03 -4.76
N MET A 283 -7.41 9.07 -5.67
CA MET A 283 -7.47 8.39 -6.97
C MET A 283 -6.63 7.11 -7.01
N GLY A 284 -5.69 6.93 -6.08
CA GLY A 284 -4.74 5.81 -6.09
C GLY A 284 -5.11 4.64 -5.18
N GLY A 285 -6.35 4.56 -4.71
CA GLY A 285 -6.83 3.46 -3.87
C GLY A 285 -6.24 3.45 -2.45
N GLN A 286 -6.07 2.27 -1.87
CA GLN A 286 -5.76 2.12 -0.44
C GLN A 286 -4.37 2.64 -0.06
N LEU A 287 -3.37 2.48 -0.94
CA LEU A 287 -1.97 2.78 -0.60
C LEU A 287 -1.76 4.27 -0.27
N PRO A 288 -2.21 5.24 -1.09
CA PRO A 288 -2.23 6.65 -0.71
C PRO A 288 -3.12 6.97 0.49
N ASN A 289 -4.28 6.32 0.63
CA ASN A 289 -5.18 6.54 1.77
C ASN A 289 -4.52 6.16 3.11
N ASN A 290 -3.73 5.07 3.13
CA ASN A 290 -3.03 4.60 4.33
C ASN A 290 -2.04 5.63 4.89
N ILE A 291 -1.44 6.48 4.04
CA ILE A 291 -0.47 7.50 4.47
C ILE A 291 -1.10 8.89 4.67
N ALA A 292 -2.40 9.05 4.40
CA ALA A 292 -3.07 10.35 4.44
C ALA A 292 -2.95 11.05 5.81
N MET A 293 -3.13 10.30 6.91
CA MET A 293 -3.02 10.84 8.27
C MET A 293 -1.58 11.22 8.65
N ASP A 294 -0.58 10.47 8.17
CA ASP A 294 0.81 10.79 8.45
C ASP A 294 1.26 12.04 7.70
N LEU A 295 0.84 12.18 6.43
CA LEU A 295 0.99 13.41 5.65
C LEU A 295 0.31 14.60 6.32
N HIS A 296 -0.91 14.41 6.83
CA HIS A 296 -1.65 15.45 7.54
C HIS A 296 -0.93 15.92 8.81
N ARG A 297 -0.44 14.98 9.63
CA ARG A 297 0.34 15.29 10.84
C ARG A 297 1.63 16.04 10.51
N ALA A 298 2.26 15.70 9.38
CA ALA A 298 3.42 16.41 8.85
C ALA A 298 3.07 17.74 8.15
N GLN A 299 1.82 18.21 8.24
CA GLN A 299 1.33 19.47 7.69
C GLN A 299 1.34 19.55 6.15
N ALA A 300 1.35 18.40 5.46
CA ALA A 300 1.15 18.38 4.02
C ALA A 300 -0.31 18.73 3.68
N ARG A 301 -0.50 19.59 2.66
CA ARG A 301 -1.81 20.01 2.22
C ARG A 301 -2.46 18.96 1.33
N VAL A 302 -3.30 18.11 1.93
CA VAL A 302 -4.17 17.18 1.19
C VAL A 302 -5.38 17.93 0.63
N LEU A 303 -5.73 17.65 -0.62
CA LEU A 303 -6.87 18.24 -1.33
C LEU A 303 -8.02 17.23 -1.41
N GLY A 304 -9.24 17.75 -1.41
CA GLY A 304 -10.46 16.95 -1.39
C GLY A 304 -10.88 16.57 0.03
N THR A 305 -11.45 15.38 0.19
CA THR A 305 -11.91 14.85 1.48
C THR A 305 -10.76 14.84 2.49
N SER A 306 -11.01 15.40 3.68
CA SER A 306 -9.96 15.57 4.68
C SER A 306 -9.41 14.20 5.16
N PRO A 307 -8.12 14.14 5.53
CA PRO A 307 -7.54 12.93 6.14
C PRO A 307 -8.29 12.45 7.39
N ASP A 308 -8.83 13.37 8.21
CA ASP A 308 -9.65 13.03 9.37
C ASP A 308 -10.98 12.37 8.99
N SER A 309 -11.60 12.83 7.89
CA SER A 309 -12.81 12.23 7.34
C SER A 309 -12.55 10.83 6.78
N ILE A 310 -11.42 10.65 6.07
CA ILE A 310 -10.98 9.34 5.57
C ILE A 310 -10.77 8.38 6.75
N ASP A 311 -10.02 8.80 7.77
CA ASP A 311 -9.81 7.99 8.98
C ASP A 311 -11.13 7.69 9.73
N SER A 312 -12.09 8.62 9.72
CA SER A 312 -13.40 8.40 10.32
C SER A 312 -14.23 7.35 9.57
N ALA A 313 -14.06 7.23 8.25
CA ALA A 313 -14.71 6.21 7.43
C ALA A 313 -14.03 4.84 7.55
N GLU A 314 -12.70 4.80 7.51
CA GLU A 314 -11.89 3.57 7.61
C GLU A 314 -11.92 2.98 9.03
N ASN A 315 -11.98 3.82 10.06
CA ASN A 315 -12.06 3.36 11.43
C ASN A 315 -13.48 2.91 11.78
N ARG A 316 -13.66 1.61 11.87
CA ARG A 316 -14.96 0.97 12.12
C ARG A 316 -15.70 1.47 13.36
N PHE A 317 -14.99 1.83 14.44
CA PHE A 317 -15.63 2.40 15.64
C PHE A 317 -16.14 3.82 15.39
N LYS A 318 -15.32 4.66 14.74
CA LYS A 318 -15.70 6.03 14.39
C LYS A 318 -16.88 6.02 13.44
N PHE A 319 -16.80 5.19 12.39
CA PHE A 319 -17.84 5.05 11.38
C PHE A 319 -19.15 4.54 12.00
N SER A 320 -19.13 3.42 12.74
CA SER A 320 -20.33 2.88 13.41
C SER A 320 -21.01 3.90 14.30
N ARG A 321 -20.24 4.62 15.13
CA ARG A 321 -20.79 5.62 16.05
C ARG A 321 -21.43 6.77 15.30
N MET A 322 -20.88 7.13 14.15
CA MET A 322 -21.44 8.15 13.27
C MET A 322 -22.78 7.70 12.68
N LEU A 323 -22.88 6.46 12.19
CA LEU A 323 -24.13 5.88 11.69
C LEU A 323 -25.21 5.84 12.79
N ASP A 324 -24.86 5.36 13.99
CA ASP A 324 -25.79 5.24 15.12
C ASP A 324 -26.37 6.60 15.53
N ARG A 325 -25.53 7.63 15.57
CA ARG A 325 -25.96 9.00 15.90
C ARG A 325 -26.95 9.58 14.90
N LYS A 326 -26.78 9.23 13.63
CA LYS A 326 -27.67 9.66 12.54
C LYS A 326 -28.93 8.79 12.43
N GLY A 327 -28.91 7.58 13.00
CA GLY A 327 -29.98 6.60 12.88
C GLY A 327 -29.90 5.76 11.59
N ILE A 328 -28.72 5.70 10.96
CA ILE A 328 -28.48 4.82 9.81
C ILE A 328 -28.27 3.41 10.35
N LEU A 329 -29.01 2.44 9.78
CA LEU A 329 -28.95 1.05 10.22
C LEU A 329 -27.63 0.39 9.81
N GLN A 330 -27.10 -0.43 10.71
CA GLN A 330 -25.93 -1.27 10.44
C GLN A 330 -26.11 -2.64 11.11
N PRO A 331 -25.45 -3.71 10.60
CA PRO A 331 -25.47 -5.01 11.27
C PRO A 331 -24.88 -4.91 12.67
N ARG A 332 -25.46 -5.67 13.62
CA ARG A 332 -24.88 -5.79 14.97
C ARG A 332 -23.46 -6.31 14.87
N TRP A 333 -22.54 -5.66 15.57
CA TRP A 333 -21.14 -6.04 15.57
C TRP A 333 -20.48 -5.78 16.91
N LYS A 334 -19.37 -6.47 17.18
CA LYS A 334 -18.53 -6.22 18.34
C LYS A 334 -17.07 -6.57 18.03
N GLU A 335 -16.15 -5.82 18.61
CA GLU A 335 -14.72 -6.19 18.66
C GLU A 335 -14.49 -7.03 19.92
N LEU A 336 -13.84 -8.18 19.74
CA LEU A 336 -13.76 -9.22 20.75
C LEU A 336 -12.34 -9.75 20.82
N THR A 337 -11.84 -9.96 22.04
CA THR A 337 -10.46 -10.42 22.29
C THR A 337 -10.41 -11.86 22.81
N THR A 338 -11.54 -12.42 23.23
CA THR A 338 -11.61 -13.79 23.76
C THR A 338 -12.59 -14.64 22.97
N LEU A 339 -12.30 -15.93 22.85
CA LEU A 339 -13.17 -16.90 22.21
C LEU A 339 -14.53 -17.00 22.92
N GLN A 340 -14.54 -16.92 24.26
CA GLN A 340 -15.76 -16.99 25.05
C GLN A 340 -16.69 -15.81 24.73
N ASP A 341 -16.16 -14.59 24.71
CA ASP A 341 -16.97 -13.40 24.37
C ASP A 341 -17.44 -13.45 22.90
N ALA A 342 -16.65 -14.05 22.01
CA ALA A 342 -17.01 -14.29 20.61
C ALA A 342 -18.20 -15.25 20.47
N ILE A 343 -18.20 -16.36 21.21
CA ILE A 343 -19.32 -17.31 21.23
C ILE A 343 -20.57 -16.66 21.80
N GLU A 344 -20.46 -15.99 22.95
CA GLU A 344 -21.61 -15.31 23.59
C GLU A 344 -22.23 -14.25 22.69
N PHE A 345 -21.39 -13.48 21.97
CA PHE A 345 -21.88 -12.51 21.00
C PHE A 345 -22.60 -13.19 19.83
N CYS A 346 -22.03 -14.24 19.24
CA CYS A 346 -22.62 -14.99 18.14
C CYS A 346 -23.96 -15.65 18.53
N GLU A 347 -24.07 -16.19 19.75
CA GLU A 347 -25.32 -16.75 20.27
C GLU A 347 -26.38 -15.67 20.49
N LEU A 348 -25.97 -14.48 20.96
CA LEU A 348 -26.87 -13.34 21.15
C LEU A 348 -27.41 -12.77 19.83
N VAL A 349 -26.57 -12.63 18.80
CA VAL A 349 -26.98 -12.06 17.49
C VAL A 349 -27.52 -13.12 16.53
N GLY A 350 -27.25 -14.40 16.80
CA GLY A 350 -27.63 -15.54 15.98
C GLY A 350 -26.73 -15.75 14.77
N TYR A 351 -26.42 -17.01 14.45
CA TYR A 351 -25.69 -17.40 13.24
C TYR A 351 -26.51 -17.21 11.95
N PRO A 352 -25.87 -17.09 10.77
CA PRO A 352 -24.41 -16.98 10.56
C PRO A 352 -23.83 -15.63 11.00
N CYS A 353 -22.52 -15.62 11.28
CA CYS A 353 -21.73 -14.45 11.67
C CYS A 353 -20.47 -14.32 10.82
N LEU A 354 -20.13 -13.10 10.43
CA LEU A 354 -18.95 -12.77 9.66
C LEU A 354 -17.80 -12.42 10.61
N VAL A 355 -16.72 -13.19 10.52
CA VAL A 355 -15.51 -13.09 11.34
C VAL A 355 -14.42 -12.40 10.52
N ARG A 356 -13.95 -11.26 11.02
CA ARG A 356 -12.90 -10.44 10.39
C ARG A 356 -11.72 -10.27 11.36
N PRO A 357 -10.58 -10.91 11.12
CA PRO A 357 -9.38 -10.65 11.91
C PRO A 357 -8.89 -9.21 11.69
N SER A 358 -8.52 -8.50 12.75
CA SER A 358 -8.17 -7.06 12.66
C SER A 358 -6.88 -6.76 11.88
N TYR A 359 -6.11 -7.78 11.46
CA TYR A 359 -4.83 -7.61 10.77
C TYR A 359 -4.87 -7.80 9.24
N VAL A 360 -6.06 -7.99 8.64
CA VAL A 360 -6.15 -8.30 7.20
C VAL A 360 -6.88 -7.21 6.42
N LEU A 361 -6.11 -6.44 5.65
CA LEU A 361 -6.60 -5.65 4.52
C LEU A 361 -6.90 -6.62 3.36
N SER A 362 -7.98 -6.40 2.61
CA SER A 362 -8.39 -7.18 1.42
C SER A 362 -9.13 -8.52 1.66
N GLY A 363 -9.75 -8.74 2.81
CA GLY A 363 -10.70 -9.85 2.99
C GLY A 363 -10.13 -11.28 2.97
N ALA A 364 -8.80 -11.44 2.82
CA ALA A 364 -8.13 -12.73 2.61
C ALA A 364 -8.26 -13.74 3.78
N ALA A 365 -8.74 -13.30 4.95
CA ALA A 365 -9.04 -14.15 6.10
C ALA A 365 -10.48 -13.96 6.64
N MET A 366 -11.37 -13.35 5.85
CA MET A 366 -12.77 -13.22 6.22
C MET A 366 -13.47 -14.56 6.09
N ASN A 367 -14.13 -15.00 7.15
CA ASN A 367 -14.85 -16.27 7.18
C ASN A 367 -16.27 -16.07 7.71
N VAL A 368 -17.22 -16.83 7.16
CA VAL A 368 -18.59 -16.88 7.67
C VAL A 368 -18.72 -18.11 8.56
N ALA A 369 -18.88 -17.89 9.86
CA ALA A 369 -19.17 -18.95 10.82
C ALA A 369 -20.67 -19.24 10.84
N TYR A 370 -21.04 -20.52 10.79
CA TYR A 370 -22.42 -20.99 10.89
C TYR A 370 -22.71 -21.65 12.25
N SER A 371 -21.67 -21.94 13.03
CA SER A 371 -21.74 -22.59 14.33
C SER A 371 -20.57 -22.17 15.24
N ASN A 372 -20.68 -22.49 16.54
CA ASN A 372 -19.60 -22.32 17.50
C ASN A 372 -18.33 -23.09 17.08
N GLN A 373 -18.49 -24.27 16.46
CA GLN A 373 -17.37 -25.11 16.03
C GLN A 373 -16.57 -24.47 14.87
N ASP A 374 -17.27 -23.84 13.93
CA ASP A 374 -16.64 -23.09 12.84
C ASP A 374 -15.86 -21.90 13.42
N LEU A 375 -16.49 -21.16 14.34
CA LEU A 375 -15.88 -20.01 15.00
C LEU A 375 -14.60 -20.39 15.74
N GLU A 376 -14.59 -21.48 16.51
CA GLU A 376 -13.40 -22.00 17.17
C GLU A 376 -12.28 -22.33 16.18
N THR A 377 -12.63 -22.97 15.06
CA THR A 377 -11.66 -23.37 14.04
C THR A 377 -11.03 -22.15 13.39
N TYR A 378 -11.84 -21.15 13.03
CA TYR A 378 -11.35 -19.91 12.43
C TYR A 378 -10.53 -19.07 13.41
N LEU A 379 -10.95 -18.96 14.66
CA LEU A 379 -10.22 -18.19 15.68
C LEU A 379 -8.91 -18.88 16.08
N ASN A 380 -8.89 -20.21 16.20
CA ASN A 380 -7.66 -20.93 16.47
C ASN A 380 -6.65 -20.77 15.32
N ALA A 381 -7.10 -20.92 14.07
CA ALA A 381 -6.26 -20.68 12.90
C ALA A 381 -5.76 -19.22 12.83
N ALA A 382 -6.58 -18.24 13.22
CA ALA A 382 -6.17 -16.84 13.28
C ALA A 382 -5.21 -16.55 14.45
N SER A 383 -5.37 -17.22 15.59
CA SER A 383 -4.52 -17.04 16.79
C SER A 383 -3.11 -17.62 16.64
N GLU A 384 -2.93 -18.61 15.77
CA GLU A 384 -1.61 -19.11 15.36
C GLU A 384 -0.83 -18.06 14.55
N VAL A 385 -1.54 -17.10 13.93
CA VAL A 385 -0.96 -16.01 13.13
C VAL A 385 -0.69 -14.76 13.96
N SER A 386 -1.51 -14.45 14.98
CA SER A 386 -1.18 -13.46 16.02
C SER A 386 -2.05 -13.64 17.28
N LYS A 387 -1.42 -13.68 18.45
CA LYS A 387 -2.10 -13.81 19.76
C LYS A 387 -2.57 -12.49 20.37
N GLU A 388 -2.16 -11.36 19.80
CA GLU A 388 -2.34 -10.04 20.43
C GLU A 388 -3.39 -9.16 19.73
N HIS A 389 -4.09 -9.68 18.72
CA HIS A 389 -5.02 -8.88 17.93
C HIS A 389 -6.47 -9.22 18.20
N PRO A 390 -7.33 -8.22 18.42
CA PRO A 390 -8.77 -8.42 18.50
C PRO A 390 -9.33 -8.97 17.18
N VAL A 391 -10.53 -9.54 17.25
CA VAL A 391 -11.30 -9.99 16.09
C VAL A 391 -12.62 -9.24 16.07
N VAL A 392 -12.99 -8.78 14.89
CA VAL A 392 -14.24 -8.09 14.65
C VAL A 392 -15.27 -9.09 14.14
N ILE A 393 -16.36 -9.25 14.90
CA ILE A 393 -17.46 -10.13 14.51
C ILE A 393 -18.71 -9.29 14.24
N SER A 394 -19.41 -9.62 13.16
CA SER A 394 -20.63 -8.94 12.74
C SER A 394 -21.69 -9.94 12.30
N LYS A 395 -22.97 -9.61 12.53
CA LYS A 395 -24.08 -10.43 12.04
C LYS A 395 -24.03 -10.50 10.51
N PHE A 396 -24.00 -11.71 9.96
CA PHE A 396 -24.09 -11.91 8.51
C PHE A 396 -25.56 -11.96 8.09
N LEU A 397 -25.93 -11.17 7.08
CA LEU A 397 -27.28 -11.08 6.55
C LEU A 397 -27.38 -12.01 5.33
N THR A 398 -28.16 -13.08 5.46
CA THR A 398 -28.43 -14.02 4.37
C THR A 398 -29.55 -13.50 3.48
N GLU A 399 -29.53 -13.88 2.20
CA GLU A 399 -30.56 -13.50 1.21
C GLU A 399 -30.75 -11.98 1.07
N ALA A 400 -29.70 -11.21 1.38
CA ALA A 400 -29.67 -9.78 1.20
C ALA A 400 -29.06 -9.44 -0.17
N LYS A 401 -29.61 -8.41 -0.82
CA LYS A 401 -28.99 -7.80 -1.98
C LYS A 401 -27.85 -6.89 -1.55
N GLU A 402 -26.79 -6.85 -2.35
CA GLU A 402 -25.67 -5.94 -2.17
C GLU A 402 -25.76 -4.83 -3.24
N ILE A 403 -25.49 -3.59 -2.81
CA ILE A 403 -25.65 -2.36 -3.60
C ILE A 403 -24.39 -1.53 -3.45
N ASP A 404 -23.79 -1.15 -4.56
CA ASP A 404 -22.71 -0.16 -4.60
C ASP A 404 -23.26 1.19 -5.03
N VAL A 405 -22.78 2.27 -4.39
CA VAL A 405 -23.16 3.63 -4.76
C VAL A 405 -21.92 4.48 -4.93
N ASP A 406 -21.50 4.68 -6.17
CA ASP A 406 -20.43 5.62 -6.47
C ASP A 406 -20.98 7.03 -6.55
N ALA A 407 -20.37 7.97 -5.83
CA ALA A 407 -20.79 9.36 -5.86
C ALA A 407 -19.62 10.34 -5.77
N VAL A 408 -19.87 11.56 -6.25
CA VAL A 408 -18.97 12.70 -6.05
C VAL A 408 -19.72 13.76 -5.27
N ALA A 409 -19.09 14.27 -4.21
CA ALA A 409 -19.63 15.36 -3.40
C ALA A 409 -18.67 16.54 -3.38
N ALA A 410 -19.20 17.72 -3.05
CA ALA A 410 -18.41 18.90 -2.68
C ALA A 410 -19.03 19.49 -1.42
N ASP A 411 -18.21 19.71 -0.39
CA ASP A 411 -18.63 20.20 0.93
C ASP A 411 -19.82 19.39 1.49
N GLY A 412 -19.75 18.06 1.32
CA GLY A 412 -20.77 17.11 1.74
C GLY A 412 -22.06 17.10 0.90
N VAL A 413 -22.13 17.86 -0.19
CA VAL A 413 -23.28 17.89 -1.10
C VAL A 413 -23.02 17.06 -2.34
N ILE A 414 -23.88 16.06 -2.60
CA ILE A 414 -23.79 15.19 -3.79
C ILE A 414 -23.95 16.02 -5.08
N LEU A 415 -22.98 15.86 -5.99
CA LEU A 415 -22.99 16.43 -7.34
C LEU A 415 -23.43 15.41 -8.39
N CYS A 416 -22.95 14.18 -8.27
CA CYS A 416 -23.38 13.05 -9.10
C CYS A 416 -23.35 11.76 -8.29
N MET A 417 -24.19 10.80 -8.69
CA MET A 417 -24.21 9.46 -8.12
C MET A 417 -24.66 8.42 -9.13
N ALA A 418 -24.12 7.21 -9.01
CA ALA A 418 -24.53 6.02 -9.73
C ALA A 418 -24.83 4.92 -8.71
N VAL A 419 -26.00 4.30 -8.80
CA VAL A 419 -26.39 3.17 -7.94
C VAL A 419 -26.27 1.91 -8.78
N CYS A 420 -25.55 0.91 -8.29
CA CYS A 420 -25.30 -0.35 -8.95
C CYS A 420 -25.86 -1.49 -8.11
N GLU A 421 -26.60 -2.39 -8.75
CA GLU A 421 -27.13 -3.60 -8.12
C GLU A 421 -26.22 -4.78 -8.44
N HIS A 422 -25.89 -5.58 -7.42
CA HIS A 422 -25.19 -6.84 -7.62
C HIS A 422 -26.19 -7.91 -8.08
N VAL A 423 -25.76 -8.76 -9.03
CA VAL A 423 -26.53 -9.95 -9.42
C VAL A 423 -26.47 -11.01 -8.32
N GLU A 424 -25.31 -11.17 -7.69
CA GLU A 424 -25.08 -12.04 -6.55
C GLU A 424 -25.58 -11.40 -5.24
N ASN A 425 -25.95 -12.24 -4.28
CA ASN A 425 -26.35 -11.77 -2.95
C ASN A 425 -25.13 -11.38 -2.11
N ALA A 426 -25.38 -10.56 -1.09
CA ALA A 426 -24.39 -10.15 -0.12
C ALA A 426 -23.64 -11.35 0.48
N GLY A 427 -22.31 -11.28 0.42
CA GLY A 427 -21.41 -12.36 0.82
C GLY A 427 -20.51 -12.88 -0.31
N VAL A 428 -20.88 -12.64 -1.56
CA VAL A 428 -19.91 -12.60 -2.66
C VAL A 428 -19.24 -11.22 -2.59
N HIS A 429 -17.91 -11.17 -2.63
CA HIS A 429 -17.19 -9.90 -2.53
C HIS A 429 -17.52 -9.02 -3.76
N SER A 430 -17.73 -7.71 -3.57
CA SER A 430 -18.11 -6.79 -4.65
C SER A 430 -17.19 -6.85 -5.87
N GLY A 431 -15.87 -6.95 -5.66
CA GLY A 431 -14.89 -7.13 -6.74
C GLY A 431 -15.00 -8.45 -7.55
N ASP A 432 -15.73 -9.44 -7.04
CA ASP A 432 -16.04 -10.70 -7.73
C ASP A 432 -17.50 -10.76 -8.23
N ALA A 433 -18.33 -9.77 -7.86
CA ALA A 433 -19.74 -9.71 -8.19
C ALA A 433 -19.98 -9.06 -9.57
N THR A 434 -21.10 -9.40 -10.18
CA THR A 434 -21.57 -8.80 -11.43
C THR A 434 -22.45 -7.60 -11.11
N LEU A 435 -22.08 -6.43 -11.62
CA LEU A 435 -22.83 -5.19 -11.40
C LEU A 435 -23.78 -4.86 -12.55
N VAL A 436 -24.98 -4.38 -12.21
CA VAL A 436 -25.96 -3.84 -13.16
C VAL A 436 -26.28 -2.39 -12.80
N THR A 437 -26.10 -1.48 -13.76
CA THR A 437 -26.49 -0.07 -13.62
C THR A 437 -27.35 0.36 -14.82
N PRO A 438 -28.52 1.00 -14.62
CA PRO A 438 -29.17 1.23 -13.32
C PRO A 438 -29.69 -0.08 -12.70
N PRO A 439 -30.05 -0.08 -11.40
CA PRO A 439 -30.61 -1.25 -10.73
C PRO A 439 -31.89 -1.75 -11.43
N GLN A 440 -32.09 -3.06 -11.46
CA GLN A 440 -33.21 -3.69 -12.17
C GLN A 440 -34.29 -4.23 -11.23
N ASP A 441 -33.92 -4.70 -10.04
CA ASP A 441 -34.84 -5.38 -9.11
C ASP A 441 -34.83 -4.70 -7.73
N ILE A 442 -34.96 -3.37 -7.75
CA ILE A 442 -35.11 -2.51 -6.57
C ILE A 442 -36.32 -1.62 -6.77
N ASN A 443 -37.21 -1.56 -5.77
CA ASN A 443 -38.35 -0.67 -5.81
C ASN A 443 -37.95 0.79 -5.56
N THR A 444 -38.80 1.74 -5.96
CA THR A 444 -38.51 3.18 -5.87
C THR A 444 -38.30 3.65 -4.43
N GLU A 445 -39.00 3.10 -3.45
CA GLU A 445 -38.87 3.49 -2.04
C GLU A 445 -37.49 3.13 -1.48
N THR A 446 -37.02 1.90 -1.73
CA THR A 446 -35.68 1.45 -1.36
C THR A 446 -34.62 2.27 -2.07
N LEU A 447 -34.80 2.56 -3.36
CA LEU A 447 -33.85 3.37 -4.13
C LEU A 447 -33.74 4.80 -3.56
N GLU A 448 -34.85 5.44 -3.19
CA GLU A 448 -34.80 6.77 -2.58
C GLU A 448 -34.15 6.74 -1.19
N LYS A 449 -34.38 5.67 -0.41
CA LYS A 449 -33.71 5.48 0.87
C LYS A 449 -32.21 5.29 0.73
N ILE A 450 -31.75 4.54 -0.28
CA ILE A 450 -30.32 4.42 -0.61
C ILE A 450 -29.74 5.80 -0.90
N LYS A 451 -30.40 6.59 -1.76
CA LYS A 451 -29.93 7.95 -2.08
C LYS A 451 -29.91 8.88 -0.88
N GLU A 452 -30.89 8.75 0.02
CA GLU A 452 -30.93 9.51 1.28
C GLU A 452 -29.74 9.15 2.18
N ILE A 453 -29.47 7.87 2.37
CA ILE A 453 -28.32 7.39 3.14
C ILE A 453 -27.01 7.92 2.53
N THR A 454 -26.84 7.83 1.20
CA THR A 454 -25.64 8.36 0.52
C THR A 454 -25.47 9.86 0.73
N ARG A 455 -26.55 10.65 0.64
CA ARG A 455 -26.53 12.10 0.93
C ARG A 455 -26.15 12.39 2.38
N ASP A 456 -26.69 11.62 3.31
CA ASP A 456 -26.39 11.75 4.73
C ASP A 456 -24.93 11.41 5.05
N LEU A 457 -24.38 10.37 4.42
CA LEU A 457 -22.97 9.99 4.57
C LEU A 457 -22.04 11.06 4.00
N ALA A 458 -22.33 11.59 2.82
CA ALA A 458 -21.56 12.68 2.24
C ALA A 458 -21.49 13.89 3.16
N ALA A 459 -22.64 14.30 3.73
CA ALA A 459 -22.72 15.42 4.66
C ALA A 459 -22.02 15.14 6.00
N LEU A 460 -22.14 13.93 6.54
CA LEU A 460 -21.52 13.56 7.81
C LEU A 460 -19.99 13.51 7.75
N LEU A 461 -19.46 13.05 6.63
CA LEU A 461 -18.01 12.94 6.38
C LEU A 461 -17.43 14.20 5.73
N ASP A 462 -18.26 15.21 5.44
CA ASP A 462 -17.87 16.43 4.71
C ASP A 462 -17.10 16.10 3.43
N VAL A 463 -17.64 15.16 2.66
CA VAL A 463 -16.95 14.60 1.49
C VAL A 463 -16.78 15.68 0.43
N THR A 464 -15.54 15.81 -0.06
CA THR A 464 -15.19 16.68 -1.19
C THR A 464 -14.33 15.90 -2.16
N GLY A 465 -14.95 15.32 -3.19
CA GLY A 465 -14.33 14.39 -4.12
C GLY A 465 -15.14 13.10 -4.28
N PRO A 466 -14.54 12.05 -4.85
CA PRO A 466 -15.19 10.76 -5.02
C PRO A 466 -15.30 10.00 -3.69
N PHE A 467 -16.37 9.23 -3.55
CA PHE A 467 -16.52 8.21 -2.50
C PHE A 467 -17.46 7.10 -2.99
N ASN A 468 -17.42 5.98 -2.28
CA ASN A 468 -18.26 4.80 -2.48
C ASN A 468 -18.96 4.45 -1.16
#